data_AF-A0A1F6ZUW3-F1
#
_entry.id   AF-A0A1F6ZUW3-F1
#
_cell.length_a   1.000
_cell.length_b   1.000
_cell.length_c   1.000
_cell.angle_alpha   90.00
_cell.angle_beta   90.00
_cell.angle_gamma   90.00
#
_symmetry.space_group_name_H-M   'P 1'
#
loop_
_entity.id
_entity.type
_entity.pdbx_description
1 polymer ?
#
loop_
_entity_poly.entity_id
_entity_poly.type
_entity_poly.pdbx_seq_one_letter_code
_entity_poly.pdbx_strand_id
1 'polypeptide(L)'
;MNIINQVLLLIGPSVLFGYLLKYYLDSKQSKKLEERNKRRIVYEDLAETLGIFISGRIVSIERKNKFLETYAKCWLWASDEVIKEINDFLDFQVVITKGDEIQNQDAKEKYAACVIAMRKDLGFSKTLVKTKDYKFVSF
;
A
#
# COMPACT_ATOMS: atom_id res chain seq x y z
N MET A 1 15.54 4.61 60.50
CA MET A 1 15.62 4.48 59.01
C MET A 1 14.63 5.50 58.43
N ASN A 2 15.11 6.49 57.67
CA ASN A 2 14.29 7.64 57.26
C ASN A 2 13.21 7.24 56.24
N ILE A 3 11.95 7.59 56.50
CA ILE A 3 10.78 7.33 55.65
C ILE A 3 11.03 7.80 54.20
N ILE A 4 11.78 8.89 54.04
CA ILE A 4 12.18 9.46 52.75
C ILE A 4 12.99 8.47 51.89
N ASN A 5 13.90 7.68 52.50
CA ASN A 5 14.72 6.70 51.77
C ASN A 5 13.92 5.47 51.34
N GLN A 6 12.87 5.10 52.09
CA GLN A 6 11.98 4.01 51.70
C GLN A 6 11.07 4.41 50.52
N VAL A 7 10.60 5.66 50.49
CA VAL A 7 9.79 6.19 49.38
C VAL A 7 10.60 6.29 48.08
N LEU A 8 11.86 6.75 48.14
CA LEU A 8 12.73 6.85 46.95
C LEU A 8 13.01 5.47 46.30
N LEU A 9 13.20 4.42 47.12
CA LEU A 9 13.46 3.05 46.67
C LEU A 9 12.27 2.39 45.95
N LEU A 10 11.04 2.81 46.25
CA LEU A 10 9.82 2.30 45.62
C LEU A 10 9.49 3.02 44.29
N ILE A 11 9.91 4.27 44.13
CA ILE A 11 9.59 5.08 42.93
C ILE A 11 10.61 4.85 41.81
N GLY A 12 11.88 4.61 42.13
CA GLY A 12 12.93 4.35 41.14
C GLY A 12 12.60 3.24 40.14
N PRO A 13 12.20 2.03 40.59
CA PRO A 13 11.88 0.91 39.70
C PRO A 13 10.67 1.16 38.80
N SER A 14 9.65 1.87 39.29
CA SER A 14 8.42 2.15 38.52
C SER A 14 8.65 3.18 37.41
N VAL A 15 9.48 4.20 37.66
CA VAL A 15 9.90 5.17 36.63
C VAL A 15 10.76 4.50 35.55
N LEU A 16 11.72 3.65 35.96
CA LEU A 16 12.54 2.87 35.02
C LEU A 16 11.70 1.92 34.18
N PHE A 17 10.75 1.21 34.79
CA PHE A 17 9.82 0.34 34.08
C PHE A 17 8.94 1.13 33.09
N GLY A 18 8.44 2.30 33.50
CA GLY A 18 7.68 3.19 32.62
C GLY A 18 8.50 3.66 31.40
N TYR A 19 9.77 4.00 31.60
CA TYR A 19 10.68 4.38 30.52
C TYR A 19 10.95 3.20 29.56
N LEU A 20 11.20 2.00 30.09
CA LEU A 20 11.41 0.79 29.28
C LEU A 20 10.17 0.42 28.47
N LEU A 21 8.99 0.49 29.09
CA LEU A 21 7.72 0.23 28.42
C LEU A 21 7.47 1.24 27.30
N LYS A 22 7.68 2.53 27.56
CA LYS A 22 7.58 3.60 26.56
C LYS A 22 8.52 3.34 25.39
N TYR A 23 9.79 3.06 25.65
CA TYR A 23 10.78 2.77 24.62
C TYR A 23 10.38 1.59 23.72
N TYR A 24 9.87 0.51 24.32
CA TYR A 24 9.39 -0.65 23.57
C TYR A 24 8.18 -0.32 22.69
N LEU A 25 7.22 0.43 23.21
CA LEU A 25 6.04 0.88 22.45
C LEU A 25 6.43 1.81 21.29
N ASP A 26 7.31 2.78 21.55
CA ASP A 26 7.81 3.73 20.55
C ASP A 26 8.55 2.99 19.41
N SER A 27 9.39 2.01 19.74
CA SER A 27 10.08 1.19 18.75
C SER A 27 9.10 0.40 17.85
N LYS A 28 8.08 -0.21 18.46
CA LYS A 28 7.06 -0.98 17.72
C LYS A 28 6.21 -0.06 16.83
N GLN A 29 5.87 1.13 17.30
CA GLN A 29 5.10 2.10 16.53
C GLN A 29 5.91 2.67 15.37
N SER A 30 7.21 2.93 15.59
CA SER A 30 8.14 3.40 14.55
C SER A 30 8.24 2.40 13.40
N LYS A 31 8.44 1.11 13.68
CA LYS A 31 8.48 0.06 12.65
C LYS A 31 7.21 -0.01 11.82
N LYS A 32 6.04 -0.01 12.48
CA LYS A 32 4.74 0.02 11.79
C LYS A 32 4.49 1.28 10.98
N LEU A 33 5.06 2.41 11.41
CA LEU A 33 4.99 3.66 10.65
C LEU A 33 5.89 3.57 9.41
N GLU A 34 7.09 3.04 9.55
CA GLU A 34 8.02 2.83 8.43
C GLU A 34 7.41 1.89 7.38
N GLU A 35 6.89 0.73 7.78
CA GLU A 35 6.21 -0.22 6.89
C GLU A 35 5.06 0.44 6.12
N ARG A 36 4.21 1.23 6.81
CA ARG A 36 3.11 1.98 6.17
C ARG A 36 3.62 3.04 5.20
N ASN A 37 4.72 3.72 5.53
CA ASN A 37 5.31 4.71 4.64
C ASN A 37 5.90 4.04 3.39
N LYS A 38 6.57 2.89 3.52
CA LYS A 38 7.07 2.12 2.37
C LYS A 38 5.93 1.69 1.45
N ARG A 39 4.83 1.17 2.02
CA ARG A 39 3.61 0.83 1.27
C ARG A 39 3.04 2.02 0.51
N ARG A 40 2.89 3.17 1.19
CA ARG A 40 2.40 4.39 0.55
C ARG A 40 3.21 4.77 -0.68
N ILE A 41 4.53 4.82 -0.54
CA ILE A 41 5.45 5.15 -1.64
C ILE A 41 5.29 4.17 -2.80
N VAL A 42 5.26 2.87 -2.52
CA VAL A 42 5.10 1.84 -3.55
C VAL A 42 3.74 1.94 -4.25
N TYR A 43 2.67 2.23 -3.52
CA TYR A 43 1.32 2.35 -4.09
C TYR A 43 1.11 3.64 -4.88
N GLU A 44 1.76 4.73 -4.49
CA GLU A 44 1.80 5.97 -5.27
C GLU A 44 2.52 5.74 -6.62
N ASP A 45 3.72 5.15 -6.58
CA ASP A 45 4.47 4.76 -7.78
C ASP A 45 3.65 3.78 -8.64
N LEU A 46 2.94 2.82 -8.02
CA LEU A 46 2.16 1.84 -8.75
C LEU A 46 0.95 2.49 -9.41
N ALA A 47 0.18 3.32 -8.69
CA ALA A 47 -0.96 4.01 -9.27
C ALA A 47 -0.58 4.93 -10.44
N GLU A 48 0.62 5.52 -10.42
CA GLU A 48 1.15 6.29 -11.53
C GLU A 48 1.50 5.39 -12.74
N THR A 49 2.21 4.30 -12.48
CA THR A 49 2.80 3.44 -13.52
C THR A 49 1.81 2.45 -14.11
N LEU A 50 0.84 1.96 -13.33
CA LEU A 50 -0.22 1.05 -13.78
C LEU A 50 -1.07 1.69 -14.90
N GLY A 51 -1.10 3.02 -14.97
CA GLY A 51 -1.81 3.76 -16.01
C GLY A 51 -1.33 3.45 -17.44
N ILE A 52 -0.13 2.86 -17.64
CA ILE A 52 0.36 2.48 -18.98
C ILE A 52 -0.54 1.45 -19.68
N PHE A 53 -1.36 0.71 -18.91
CA PHE A 53 -2.28 -0.30 -19.43
C PHE A 53 -3.67 0.27 -19.78
N ILE A 54 -3.91 1.56 -19.54
CA ILE A 54 -5.16 2.23 -19.90
C ILE A 54 -5.00 2.97 -21.23
N SER A 55 -5.92 2.72 -22.17
CA SER A 55 -5.92 3.32 -23.50
C SER A 55 -5.82 4.86 -23.47
N GLY A 56 -5.07 5.44 -24.40
CA GLY A 56 -4.91 6.90 -24.54
C GLY A 56 -3.68 7.50 -23.86
N ARG A 57 -2.83 6.69 -23.20
CA ARG A 57 -1.55 7.15 -22.66
C ARG A 57 -0.37 6.76 -23.55
N ILE A 58 0.60 7.66 -23.71
CA ILE A 58 1.85 7.38 -24.42
C ILE A 58 2.69 6.42 -23.57
N VAL A 59 2.97 5.24 -24.11
CA VAL A 59 3.80 4.22 -23.45
C VAL A 59 5.23 4.33 -23.95
N SER A 60 6.11 4.95 -23.15
CA SER A 60 7.55 4.95 -23.40
C SER A 60 8.23 3.73 -22.75
N ILE A 61 9.45 3.40 -23.23
CA ILE A 61 10.29 2.34 -22.62
C ILE A 61 10.57 2.64 -21.15
N GLU A 62 10.83 3.90 -20.82
CA GLU A 62 11.08 4.35 -19.46
C GLU A 62 9.90 4.08 -18.53
N ARG A 63 8.67 4.36 -18.98
CA ARG A 63 7.46 4.07 -18.19
C ARG A 63 7.24 2.57 -17.98
N LYS A 64 7.58 1.74 -18.98
CA LYS A 64 7.53 0.27 -18.83
C LYS A 64 8.53 -0.23 -17.79
N ASN A 65 9.78 0.25 -17.85
CA ASN A 65 10.81 -0.13 -16.89
C ASN A 65 10.42 0.30 -15.48
N LYS A 66 9.94 1.53 -15.32
CA LYS A 66 9.46 2.05 -14.03
C LYS A 66 8.29 1.22 -13.48
N PHE A 67 7.36 0.76 -14.34
CA PHE A 67 6.31 -0.18 -13.92
C PHE A 67 6.90 -1.49 -13.39
N LEU A 68 7.83 -2.13 -14.14
CA LEU A 68 8.43 -3.40 -13.73
C LEU A 68 9.18 -3.30 -12.39
N GLU A 69 9.95 -2.23 -12.20
CA GLU A 69 10.62 -1.96 -10.92
C GLU A 69 9.64 -1.77 -9.76
N THR A 70 8.54 -1.06 -10.02
CA THR A 70 7.50 -0.80 -9.03
C THR A 70 6.75 -2.07 -8.68
N TYR A 71 6.44 -2.89 -9.67
CA TYR A 71 5.85 -4.21 -9.48
C TYR A 71 6.75 -5.11 -8.62
N ALA A 72 8.06 -5.14 -8.87
CA ALA A 72 9.00 -5.88 -8.02
C ALA A 72 9.01 -5.38 -6.57
N LYS A 73 8.89 -4.06 -6.35
CA LYS A 73 8.78 -3.49 -5.00
C LYS A 73 7.45 -3.85 -4.31
N CYS A 74 6.37 -4.06 -5.07
CA CYS A 74 5.11 -4.52 -4.49
C CYS A 74 5.26 -5.87 -3.80
N TRP A 75 6.04 -6.79 -4.36
CA TRP A 75 6.33 -8.08 -3.72
C TRP A 75 7.07 -7.98 -2.38
N LEU A 76 7.73 -6.86 -2.10
CA LEU A 76 8.42 -6.63 -0.83
C LEU A 76 7.51 -5.96 0.21
N TRP A 77 6.66 -5.03 -0.22
CA TRP A 77 5.98 -4.12 0.71
C TRP A 77 4.46 -4.23 0.70
N ALA A 78 3.87 -4.68 -0.41
CA ALA A 78 2.42 -4.75 -0.57
C ALA A 78 1.81 -5.89 0.26
N SER A 79 0.52 -5.79 0.54
CA SER A 79 -0.22 -6.91 1.11
C SER A 79 -0.60 -7.95 0.06
N ASP A 80 -0.86 -9.17 0.51
CA ASP A 80 -1.28 -10.28 -0.36
C ASP A 80 -2.54 -9.95 -1.17
N GLU A 81 -3.50 -9.21 -0.60
CA GLU A 81 -4.71 -8.76 -1.32
C GLU A 81 -4.34 -7.87 -2.49
N VAL A 82 -3.42 -6.92 -2.29
CA VAL A 82 -2.95 -6.02 -3.36
C VAL A 82 -2.21 -6.81 -4.44
N ILE A 83 -1.32 -7.73 -4.08
CA ILE A 83 -0.57 -8.55 -5.05
C ILE A 83 -1.53 -9.39 -5.90
N LYS A 84 -2.55 -10.00 -5.29
CA LYS A 84 -3.55 -10.79 -6.01
C LYS A 84 -4.31 -9.95 -7.03
N GLU A 85 -4.81 -8.78 -6.63
CA GLU A 85 -5.56 -7.90 -7.55
C GLU A 85 -4.68 -7.41 -8.72
N ILE A 86 -3.40 -7.13 -8.46
CA ILE A 86 -2.45 -6.74 -9.52
C ILE A 86 -2.21 -7.91 -10.48
N ASN A 87 -1.99 -9.13 -9.97
CA ASN A 87 -1.76 -10.30 -10.81
C ASN A 87 -3.00 -10.63 -11.65
N ASP A 88 -4.19 -10.59 -11.05
CA ASP A 88 -5.46 -10.76 -11.74
C ASP A 88 -5.61 -9.75 -12.89
N PHE A 89 -5.22 -8.49 -12.66
CA PHE A 89 -5.23 -7.47 -13.70
C PHE A 89 -4.22 -7.77 -14.82
N LEU A 90 -2.99 -8.17 -14.47
CA LEU A 90 -1.95 -8.47 -15.46
C LEU A 90 -2.29 -9.70 -16.31
N ASP A 91 -2.80 -10.76 -15.68
CA ASP A 91 -3.28 -11.96 -16.39
C ASP A 91 -4.40 -11.59 -17.35
N PHE A 92 -5.32 -10.72 -16.93
CA PHE A 92 -6.35 -10.18 -17.80
C PHE A 92 -5.76 -9.39 -19.00
N GLN A 93 -4.77 -8.53 -18.79
CA GLN A 93 -4.11 -7.79 -19.88
C GLN A 93 -3.43 -8.70 -20.92
N VAL A 94 -2.85 -9.82 -20.48
CA VAL A 94 -2.25 -10.83 -21.37
C VAL A 94 -3.30 -11.55 -22.23
N VAL A 95 -4.53 -11.71 -21.72
CA VAL A 95 -5.65 -12.27 -22.48
C VAL A 95 -6.17 -11.27 -23.51
N ILE A 96 -6.32 -9.99 -23.14
CA ILE A 96 -6.90 -8.96 -24.04
C ILE A 96 -6.04 -8.67 -25.26
N THR A 97 -4.72 -8.75 -25.12
CA THR A 97 -3.81 -8.56 -26.25
C THR A 97 -4.03 -9.57 -27.39
N LYS A 98 -4.90 -10.57 -27.19
CA LYS A 98 -5.29 -11.59 -28.17
C LYS A 98 -6.63 -11.32 -28.88
N GLY A 99 -7.34 -10.21 -28.56
CA GLY A 99 -8.42 -9.64 -29.37
C GLY A 99 -9.81 -9.67 -28.74
N ASP A 100 -10.33 -8.50 -28.31
CA ASP A 100 -11.73 -8.04 -28.43
C ASP A 100 -11.95 -6.67 -27.72
N GLU A 101 -12.75 -5.78 -28.32
CA GLU A 101 -13.06 -4.43 -27.79
C GLU A 101 -13.98 -4.42 -26.55
N ILE A 102 -14.83 -5.45 -26.38
CA ILE A 102 -15.73 -5.61 -25.21
C ILE A 102 -14.95 -5.65 -23.88
N GLN A 103 -13.66 -6.01 -23.94
CA GLN A 103 -12.80 -6.26 -22.80
C GLN A 103 -12.20 -4.98 -22.17
N ASN A 104 -12.39 -3.80 -22.77
CA ASN A 104 -11.83 -2.54 -22.27
C ASN A 104 -12.55 -2.04 -20.99
N GLN A 105 -13.84 -2.35 -20.83
CA GLN A 105 -14.58 -2.01 -19.61
C GLN A 105 -14.13 -2.88 -18.42
N ASP A 106 -13.94 -4.18 -18.66
CA ASP A 106 -13.44 -5.13 -17.66
C ASP A 106 -11.99 -4.80 -17.23
N ALA A 107 -11.17 -4.32 -18.17
CA ALA A 107 -9.80 -3.87 -17.87
C ALA A 107 -9.80 -2.69 -16.89
N LYS A 108 -10.68 -1.73 -17.14
CA LYS A 108 -10.88 -0.55 -16.29
C LYS A 108 -11.41 -0.92 -14.90
N GLU A 109 -12.30 -1.90 -14.82
CA GLU A 109 -12.79 -2.40 -13.55
C GLU A 109 -11.70 -3.12 -12.74
N LYS A 110 -10.93 -4.01 -13.37
CA LYS A 110 -9.78 -4.69 -12.73
C LYS A 110 -8.69 -3.70 -12.31
N TYR A 111 -8.43 -2.66 -13.11
CA TYR A 111 -7.57 -1.55 -12.71
C TYR A 111 -8.09 -0.85 -11.45
N ALA A 112 -9.38 -0.52 -11.41
CA ALA A 112 -9.99 0.13 -10.26
C ALA A 112 -9.94 -0.77 -9.01
N ALA A 113 -10.06 -2.10 -9.18
CA ALA A 113 -9.93 -3.06 -8.09
C ALA A 113 -8.54 -3.00 -7.43
N CYS A 114 -7.46 -2.92 -8.24
CA CYS A 114 -6.11 -2.71 -7.74
C CYS A 114 -6.01 -1.44 -6.86
N VAL A 115 -6.58 -0.33 -7.34
CA VAL A 115 -6.56 0.96 -6.60
C VAL A 115 -7.34 0.88 -5.29
N ILE A 116 -8.49 0.21 -5.30
CA ILE A 116 -9.30 0.01 -4.08
C ILE A 116 -8.58 -0.90 -3.08
N ALA A 117 -7.90 -1.95 -3.53
CA ALA A 117 -7.11 -2.83 -2.66
C ALA A 117 -5.97 -2.05 -2.00
N MET A 118 -5.20 -1.26 -2.76
CA MET A 118 -4.16 -0.38 -2.22
C MET A 118 -4.73 0.59 -1.17
N ARG A 119 -5.90 1.19 -1.46
CA ARG A 119 -6.59 2.10 -0.55
C ARG A 119 -6.97 1.42 0.77
N LYS A 120 -7.54 0.21 0.71
CA LYS A 120 -7.87 -0.57 1.92
C LYS A 120 -6.62 -0.86 2.74
N ASP A 121 -5.54 -1.29 2.10
CA ASP A 121 -4.30 -1.65 2.76
C ASP A 121 -3.60 -0.44 3.42
N LEU A 122 -3.79 0.76 2.89
CA LEU A 122 -3.34 2.02 3.53
C LEU A 122 -4.14 2.45 4.76
N GLY A 123 -5.13 1.65 5.18
CA GLY A 123 -5.94 1.89 6.38
C GLY A 123 -7.35 2.37 6.11
N PHE A 124 -7.78 2.48 4.86
CA PHE A 124 -9.16 2.80 4.49
C PHE A 124 -10.00 1.53 4.29
N SER A 125 -9.89 0.56 5.22
CA SER A 125 -10.55 -0.75 5.11
C SER A 125 -12.08 -0.67 5.06
N LYS A 126 -12.67 0.41 5.58
CA LYS A 126 -14.11 0.69 5.55
C LYS A 126 -14.53 1.61 4.39
N THR A 127 -13.75 1.68 3.31
CA THR A 127 -14.08 2.51 2.14
C THR A 127 -15.42 2.07 1.53
N LEU A 128 -16.31 3.03 1.28
CA LEU A 128 -17.59 2.80 0.60
C LEU A 128 -17.47 2.93 -0.92
N VAL A 129 -16.37 3.51 -1.41
CA VAL A 129 -16.05 3.67 -2.83
C VAL A 129 -15.87 2.30 -3.46
N LYS A 130 -16.58 2.04 -4.55
CA LYS A 130 -16.54 0.82 -5.35
C LYS A 130 -15.75 1.04 -6.64
N THR A 131 -15.40 -0.04 -7.33
CA THR A 131 -14.69 -0.01 -8.62
C THR A 131 -15.40 0.90 -9.64
N LYS A 132 -16.73 0.81 -9.74
CA LYS A 132 -17.59 1.63 -10.62
C LYS A 132 -17.55 3.14 -10.37
N ASP A 133 -17.13 3.54 -9.16
CA ASP A 133 -17.05 4.95 -8.77
C ASP A 133 -15.74 5.59 -9.25
N TYR A 134 -14.74 4.77 -9.62
CA TYR A 134 -13.50 5.25 -10.22
C TYR A 134 -13.77 5.71 -11.66
N LYS A 135 -13.41 6.97 -11.96
CA LYS A 135 -13.60 7.58 -13.28
C LYS A 135 -12.27 7.77 -13.97
N PHE A 136 -12.19 7.27 -15.21
CA PHE A 136 -11.07 7.50 -16.10
C PHE A 136 -11.31 8.80 -16.85
N VAL A 137 -10.41 9.77 -16.69
CA VAL A 137 -10.50 11.10 -17.30
C VAL A 137 -9.41 11.22 -18.37
N SER A 138 -9.78 11.72 -19.54
CA SER A 138 -8.91 12.10 -20.66
C SER A 138 -9.22 13.54 -21.07
N PHE A 139 -8.22 14.28 -21.53
CA PHE A 139 -8.34 15.67 -21.98
C PHE A 139 -8.20 15.78 -23.50
#